data_AF-A0A375HMI5-F1
#
_entry.id   AF-A0A375HMI5-F1
#
_cell.length_a   1.000
_cell.length_b   1.000
_cell.length_c   1.000
_cell.angle_alpha   90.00
_cell.angle_beta   90.00
_cell.angle_gamma   90.00
#
_symmetry.space_group_name_H-M   'P 1'
#
loop_
_entity.id
_entity.type
_entity.pdbx_description
1 polymer ?
#
loop_
_entity_poly.entity_id
_entity_poly.type
_entity_poly.pdbx_seq_one_letter_code
_entity_poly.pdbx_strand_id
1 'polypeptide(L)' 'MTLVRDAIGAFSIDEMEASLRFNVPIYALSIVTTDEIVSQLAADQ' A
#
# COMPACT_ATOMS: atom_id res chain seq x y z
N MET A 1 6.22 -5.56 7.10
CA MET A 1 4.80 -5.49 6.70
C MET A 1 4.74 -5.03 5.24
N THR A 2 3.91 -5.65 4.41
CA THR A 2 3.61 -5.19 3.04
C THR A 2 2.30 -4.39 3.06
N LEU A 3 2.30 -3.19 2.47
CA LEU A 3 1.13 -2.32 2.38
C LEU A 3 0.61 -2.29 0.94
N VAL A 4 -0.71 -2.39 0.77
CA VAL A 4 -1.40 -2.30 -0.52
C VAL A 4 -2.05 -0.91 -0.63
N ARG A 5 -1.39 0.01 -1.33
CA ARG A 5 -1.64 1.46 -1.24
C ARG A 5 -2.99 1.92 -1.79
N ASP A 6 -3.59 1.14 -2.67
CA ASP A 6 -4.90 1.39 -3.29
C ASP A 6 -6.03 0.59 -2.60
N ALA A 7 -5.72 -0.13 -1.51
CA ALA A 7 -6.66 -0.89 -0.71
C ALA A 7 -6.73 -0.43 0.76
N ILE A 8 -6.35 0.82 1.02
CA ILE A 8 -6.41 1.47 2.34
C ILE A 8 -7.29 2.72 2.27
N GLY A 9 -7.83 3.13 3.43
CA GLY A 9 -8.69 4.32 3.56
C GLY A 9 -8.20 5.28 4.64
N ALA A 10 -8.56 6.55 4.48
CA ALA A 10 -8.36 7.64 5.44
C ALA A 10 -9.59 8.55 5.43
N PHE A 11 -9.72 9.49 6.38
CA PHE A 11 -10.86 10.40 6.44
C PHE A 11 -10.78 11.53 5.41
N SER A 12 -9.61 11.77 4.81
CA SER A 12 -9.42 12.68 3.68
C SER A 12 -8.29 12.23 2.74
N ILE A 13 -8.28 12.78 1.53
CA ILE A 13 -7.18 12.56 0.57
C ILE A 13 -5.87 13.14 1.11
N ASP A 14 -5.91 14.34 1.70
CA ASP A 14 -4.73 14.97 2.31
C ASP A 14 -4.11 14.09 3.41
N GLU A 15 -4.95 13.45 4.23
CA GLU A 15 -4.50 12.51 5.26
C GLU A 15 -3.87 11.25 4.63
N MET A 16 -4.49 10.71 3.58
CA MET A 16 -3.95 9.56 2.84
C MET A 16 -2.56 9.87 2.27
N GLU A 17 -2.42 11.00 1.58
CA GLU A 17 -1.15 11.43 0.99
C GLU A 17 -0.07 11.70 2.05
N ALA A 18 -0.44 12.36 3.14
CA ALA A 18 0.47 12.60 4.26
C ALA A 18 0.94 11.28 4.88
N SER A 19 0.03 10.32 5.09
CA SER A 19 0.37 9.00 5.64
C SER A 19 1.33 8.25 4.72
N LEU A 20 1.04 8.19 3.42
CA LEU A 20 1.91 7.55 2.43
C LEU A 20 3.30 8.20 2.34
N ARG A 21 3.38 9.51 2.56
CA ARG A 21 4.64 10.27 2.49
C ARG A 21 5.49 10.18 3.75
N PHE A 22 4.87 10.25 4.93
CA PHE A 22 5.60 10.44 6.19
C PHE A 22 5.54 9.24 7.12
N ASN A 23 4.41 8.52 7.18
CA ASN A 23 4.19 7.47 8.18
C ASN A 23 4.54 6.09 7.58
N VAL A 24 3.93 5.75 6.46
CA VAL A 24 4.04 4.44 5.80
C VAL A 24 5.49 4.00 5.57
N PRO A 25 6.42 4.87 5.11
CA PRO A 25 7.80 4.47 4.89
C PRO A 25 8.55 4.03 6.15
N ILE A 26 8.05 4.38 7.35
CA ILE A 26 8.70 4.04 8.62
C ILE A 26 8.47 2.56 8.98
N TYR A 27 7.33 1.98 8.58
CA TYR A 27 6.93 0.62 9.01
C TYR A 27 6.63 -0.35 7.86
N ALA A 28 6.38 0.15 6.65
CA ALA A 28 6.21 -0.70 5.47
C ALA A 28 7.57 -1.10 4.89
N LEU A 29 7.80 -2.40 4.78
CA LEU A 29 8.98 -2.96 4.11
C LEU A 29 8.78 -3.06 2.58
N SER A 30 7.53 -3.02 2.15
CA SER A 30 7.13 -3.01 0.74
C SER A 30 5.80 -2.28 0.61
N ILE A 31 5.65 -1.51 -0.46
CA ILE A 31 4.44 -0.77 -0.81
C ILE A 31 4.09 -1.19 -2.24
N VAL A 32 2.91 -1.78 -2.42
CA VAL A 32 2.43 -2.33 -3.69
C VAL A 32 1.01 -1.84 -3.97
N THR A 33 0.55 -2.05 -5.19
CA THR A 33 -0.84 -1.93 -5.62
C THR A 33 -1.56 -3.28 -5.53
N THR A 34 -2.88 -3.24 -5.61
CA THR A 34 -3.71 -4.44 -5.65
C THR A 34 -3.37 -5.30 -6.87
N ASP A 35 -3.14 -4.67 -8.02
CA ASP A 35 -2.79 -5.37 -9.25
C ASP A 35 -1.42 -6.08 -9.16
N GLU A 36 -0.41 -5.43 -8.57
CA GLU A 36 0.92 -6.03 -8.37
C GLU A 36 0.86 -7.27 -7.46
N ILE A 37 0.12 -7.20 -6.35
CA ILE A 37 0.04 -8.32 -5.42
C ILE A 37 -0.82 -9.47 -5.96
N VAL A 38 -1.92 -9.18 -6.67
CA VAL A 38 -2.74 -10.21 -7.32
C VAL A 38 -1.94 -10.91 -8.43
N SER A 39 -1.19 -10.16 -9.22
CA SER A 39 -0.36 -10.71 -10.30
C SER A 39 0.74 -11.63 -9.76
N GLN A 40 1.41 -11.25 -8.67
CA GLN A 40 2.42 -12.10 -8.04
C GLN A 40 1.80 -13.40 -7.50
N LEU A 41 0.69 -13.30 -6.75
CA LEU A 41 0.04 -14.46 -6.16
C LEU A 41 -0.53 -15.43 -7.21
N ALA A 42 -1.00 -14.91 -8.34
CA ALA A 42 -1.50 -15.72 -9.44
C ALA A 42 -0.38 -16.41 -10.24
N ALA A 43 0.83 -15.82 -10.28
CA ALA A 43 1.99 -16.42 -10.95
C ALA A 43 2.66 -17.54 -10.13
N ASP A 44 2.45 -17.55 -8.81
CA ASP A 44 2.95 -18.57 -7.89
C ASP A 44 2.03 -19.81 -7.77
N GLN A 45 0.94 -19.87 -8.54
CA GLN A 45 0.03 -21.03 -8.66
C GLN A 45 0.35 -21.89 -9.88
#